data_AF-A0A2R7S6H6-F1
#
_entry.id   AF-A0A2R7S6H6-F1
#
_cell.length_a   1.000
_cell.length_b   1.000
_cell.length_c   1.000
_cell.angle_alpha   90.00
_cell.angle_beta   90.00
_cell.angle_gamma   90.00
#
_symmetry.space_group_name_H-M   'P 1'
#
loop_
_entity.id
_entity.type
_entity.pdbx_description
1 polymer ?
#
loop_
_entity_poly.entity_id
_entity_poly.type
_entity_poly.pdbx_seq_one_letter_code
_entity_poly.pdbx_strand_id
1 'polypeptide(L)'
;AYAYLMVPDIQGLTKQATQRLDAIQAMEELGSGFYLAMHDLEIRGAGEMLGENQSGNMMEVGFQLYNDMLNEAVRSLKAGKEPDLLSPFAATTEINLHAPALLPDAYCGDVQVRLSL
;
A
#
# COMPACT_ATOMS: atom_id res chain seq x y z
N ALA A 1 8.75 -21.63 -14.95
CA ALA A 1 8.53 -22.53 -13.79
C ALA A 1 7.07 -22.46 -13.42
N TYR A 2 6.46 -23.55 -12.95
CA TYR A 2 5.03 -23.59 -12.61
C TYR A 2 4.84 -24.04 -11.17
N ALA A 3 3.86 -23.47 -10.48
CA ALA A 3 3.45 -23.88 -9.13
C ALA A 3 1.96 -24.23 -9.15
N TYR A 4 1.61 -25.41 -8.64
CA TYR A 4 0.23 -25.90 -8.59
C TYR A 4 -0.25 -25.89 -7.14
N LEU A 5 -1.33 -25.16 -6.87
CA LEU A 5 -1.98 -25.07 -5.56
C LEU A 5 -3.20 -25.99 -5.59
N MET A 6 -3.14 -27.13 -4.88
CA MET A 6 -4.23 -28.11 -4.81
C MET A 6 -4.91 -28.06 -3.45
N VAL A 7 -6.24 -28.00 -3.44
CA VAL A 7 -7.08 -28.07 -2.24
C VAL A 7 -8.09 -29.21 -2.37
N PRO A 8 -8.43 -29.91 -1.26
CA PRO A 8 -9.30 -31.08 -1.31
C PRO A 8 -10.76 -30.75 -1.66
N ASP A 9 -11.27 -29.59 -1.23
CA ASP A 9 -12.57 -29.06 -1.61
C ASP A 9 -12.55 -27.53 -1.46
N ILE A 10 -13.04 -26.82 -2.48
CA ILE A 10 -13.10 -25.34 -2.49
C ILE A 10 -14.20 -24.85 -1.53
N GLN A 11 -15.30 -25.59 -1.39
CA GLN A 11 -16.43 -25.18 -0.54
C GLN A 11 -16.16 -25.44 0.94
N GLY A 12 -15.31 -26.43 1.26
CA GLY A 12 -14.85 -26.73 2.61
C GLY A 12 -13.74 -25.82 3.15
N LEU A 13 -13.23 -24.87 2.36
CA LEU A 13 -12.22 -23.92 2.81
C LEU A 13 -12.79 -22.96 3.84
N THR A 14 -12.02 -22.71 4.91
CA THR A 14 -12.34 -21.61 5.82
C THR A 14 -12.16 -20.28 5.10
N LYS A 15 -12.90 -19.25 5.51
CA LYS A 15 -12.81 -17.90 4.92
C LYS A 15 -11.35 -17.38 4.84
N GLN A 16 -10.56 -17.62 5.88
CA GLN A 16 -9.14 -17.26 5.92
C GLN A 16 -8.30 -18.07 4.91
N ALA A 17 -8.58 -19.37 4.76
CA ALA A 17 -7.86 -20.21 3.81
C ALA A 17 -8.14 -19.79 2.36
N THR A 18 -9.38 -19.41 2.05
CA THR A 18 -9.74 -18.83 0.75
C THR A 18 -9.00 -17.52 0.49
N GLN A 19 -9.02 -16.58 1.44
CA GLN A 19 -8.31 -15.30 1.31
C GLN A 19 -6.79 -15.47 1.09
N ARG A 20 -6.17 -16.44 1.77
CA ARG A 20 -4.74 -16.76 1.57
C ARG A 20 -4.48 -17.35 0.18
N LEU A 21 -5.38 -18.20 -0.32
CA LEU A 21 -5.25 -18.78 -1.67
C LEU A 21 -5.32 -17.68 -2.74
N ASP A 22 -6.26 -16.75 -2.60
CA ASP A 22 -6.44 -15.62 -3.50
C ASP A 22 -5.23 -14.68 -3.47
N ALA A 23 -4.69 -14.38 -2.27
CA ALA A 23 -3.49 -13.56 -2.11
C ALA A 23 -2.26 -14.18 -2.80
N ILE A 24 -2.11 -15.51 -2.75
CA ILE A 24 -1.02 -16.23 -3.44
C ILE A 24 -1.22 -16.18 -4.96
N GLN A 25 -2.45 -16.30 -5.46
CA GLN A 25 -2.74 -16.26 -6.90
C GLN A 25 -2.51 -14.88 -7.52
N ALA A 26 -2.75 -13.80 -6.77
CA ALA A 26 -2.55 -12.43 -7.23
C ALA A 26 -1.06 -12.02 -7.41
N MET A 27 -0.12 -12.88 -7.00
CA MET A 27 1.31 -12.58 -6.99
C MET A 27 1.98 -13.07 -8.29
N GLU A 28 2.01 -12.24 -9.32
CA GLU A 28 2.65 -12.58 -10.61
C GLU A 28 4.12 -12.14 -10.73
N GLU A 29 4.63 -11.25 -9.86
CA GLU A 29 5.98 -10.68 -9.99
C GLU A 29 7.01 -11.23 -8.97
N LEU A 30 8.27 -11.30 -9.42
CA LEU A 30 9.42 -11.71 -8.63
C LEU A 30 9.77 -10.60 -7.61
N GLY A 31 9.65 -10.88 -6.30
CA GLY A 31 9.77 -9.88 -5.22
C GLY A 31 8.53 -9.83 -4.29
N SER A 32 7.48 -10.53 -4.70
CA SER A 32 6.19 -10.72 -4.06
C SER A 32 6.18 -11.34 -2.65
N GLY A 33 7.24 -12.03 -2.24
CA GLY A 33 7.27 -12.76 -0.96
C GLY A 33 7.03 -11.88 0.27
N PHE A 34 7.42 -10.60 0.21
CA PHE A 34 7.16 -9.64 1.28
C PHE A 34 5.68 -9.21 1.31
N TYR A 35 5.05 -8.97 0.16
CA TYR A 35 3.63 -8.64 0.05
C TYR A 35 2.75 -9.79 0.55
N LEU A 36 3.14 -11.03 0.24
CA LEU A 36 2.45 -12.22 0.74
C LEU A 36 2.54 -12.35 2.27
N ALA A 37 3.72 -12.07 2.85
CA ALA A 37 3.91 -12.11 4.29
C ALA A 37 3.08 -11.04 5.01
N MET A 38 2.92 -9.86 4.41
CA MET A 38 2.10 -8.76 4.95
C MET A 38 0.60 -9.04 4.83
N HIS A 39 0.10 -9.53 3.69
CA HIS A 39 -1.29 -9.99 3.54
C HIS A 39 -1.61 -11.10 4.54
N ASP A 40 -0.68 -12.03 4.75
CA ASP A 40 -0.85 -13.10 5.74
C ASP A 40 -0.89 -12.56 7.18
N LEU A 41 -0.17 -11.47 7.47
CA LEU A 41 -0.19 -10.77 8.77
C LEU A 41 -1.52 -10.01 8.99
N GLU A 42 -2.06 -9.39 7.94
CA GLU A 42 -3.37 -8.72 7.94
C GLU A 42 -4.52 -9.72 8.11
N ILE A 43 -4.52 -10.82 7.35
CA ILE A 43 -5.53 -11.91 7.42
C ILE A 43 -5.54 -12.56 8.82
N ARG A 44 -4.38 -12.68 9.46
CA ARG A 44 -4.24 -13.23 10.82
C ARG A 44 -4.62 -12.24 11.92
N GLY A 45 -4.87 -10.96 11.61
CA GLY A 45 -5.39 -10.00 12.57
C GLY A 45 -4.33 -9.34 13.46
N ALA A 46 -3.10 -9.12 12.98
CA ALA A 46 -2.14 -8.28 13.72
C ALA A 46 -2.62 -6.82 13.94
N GLY A 47 -3.75 -6.43 13.33
CA GLY A 47 -4.49 -5.20 13.64
C GLY A 47 -5.40 -5.27 14.88
N GLU A 48 -5.60 -6.44 15.49
CA GLU A 48 -6.46 -6.62 16.68
C GLU A 48 -5.63 -6.63 17.98
N MET A 49 -4.68 -5.70 18.09
CA MET A 49 -3.90 -5.46 19.32
C MET A 49 -4.02 -4.04 19.86
N LEU A 50 -4.85 -3.18 19.26
CA LEU A 50 -5.27 -1.89 19.83
C LEU A 50 -6.70 -1.60 19.31
N GLY A 51 -7.67 -1.59 20.22
CA GLY A 51 -9.09 -1.44 19.89
C GLY A 51 -9.45 -0.13 19.19
N GLU A 52 -10.69 -0.12 18.70
CA GLU A 52 -11.52 0.99 18.18
C GLU A 52 -10.80 2.31 17.87
N ASN A 53 -10.70 2.61 16.56
CA ASN A 53 -10.36 3.86 15.89
C ASN A 53 -8.91 3.96 15.33
N GLN A 54 -8.81 3.88 14.01
CA GLN A 54 -7.77 4.47 13.15
C GLN A 54 -6.37 3.81 13.10
N SER A 55 -6.26 2.51 12.82
CA SER A 55 -4.97 1.90 12.42
C SER A 55 -4.80 1.68 10.90
N GLY A 56 -5.87 1.73 10.11
CA GLY A 56 -5.83 1.43 8.67
C GLY A 56 -4.89 2.33 7.85
N ASN A 57 -4.95 3.65 8.06
CA ASN A 57 -4.14 4.60 7.29
C ASN A 57 -2.64 4.56 7.63
N MET A 58 -2.25 4.18 8.84
CA MET A 58 -0.85 4.23 9.25
C MET A 58 -0.04 3.08 8.65
N MET A 59 -0.65 1.91 8.47
CA MET A 59 0.00 0.75 7.86
C MET A 59 0.02 0.86 6.32
N GLU A 60 -1.05 1.40 5.71
CA GLU A 60 -1.14 1.64 4.26
C GLU A 60 -0.12 2.68 3.78
N VAL A 61 0.04 3.80 4.51
CA VAL A 61 1.05 4.82 4.20
C VAL A 61 2.48 4.27 4.36
N GLY A 62 2.71 3.39 5.32
CA GLY A 62 4.03 2.78 5.55
C GLY A 62 4.51 1.90 4.39
N PHE A 63 3.61 1.14 3.76
CA PHE A 63 3.96 0.30 2.60
C PHE A 63 4.13 1.10 1.32
N GLN A 64 3.22 2.03 1.04
CA GLN A 64 3.32 2.88 -0.15
C GLN A 64 4.63 3.67 -0.12
N LEU A 65 4.95 4.27 1.02
CA LEU A 65 6.21 4.99 1.23
C LEU A 65 7.43 4.06 1.09
N TYR A 66 7.37 2.84 1.63
CA TYR A 66 8.45 1.85 1.47
C TYR A 66 8.67 1.47 0.00
N ASN A 67 7.61 1.26 -0.78
CA ASN A 67 7.73 0.98 -2.22
C ASN A 67 8.26 2.17 -2.99
N ASP A 68 7.82 3.38 -2.66
CA ASP A 68 8.30 4.61 -3.28
C ASP A 68 9.80 4.79 -3.01
N MET A 69 10.24 4.52 -1.78
CA MET A 69 11.66 4.46 -1.37
C MET A 69 12.45 3.42 -2.16
N LEU A 70 11.94 2.19 -2.24
CA LEU A 70 12.60 1.09 -2.94
C LEU A 70 12.73 1.39 -4.44
N ASN A 71 11.66 1.87 -5.06
CA ASN A 71 11.64 2.27 -6.46
C ASN A 71 12.64 3.39 -6.74
N GLU A 72 12.70 4.40 -5.87
CA GLU A 72 13.66 5.50 -6.02
C GLU A 72 15.11 5.04 -5.88
N ALA A 73 15.38 4.14 -4.93
CA ALA A 73 16.70 3.54 -4.77
C ALA A 73 17.10 2.73 -6.02
N VAL A 74 16.19 1.92 -6.57
CA VAL A 74 16.43 1.17 -7.81
C VAL A 74 16.66 2.09 -9.00
N ARG A 75 15.88 3.17 -9.14
CA ARG A 75 16.06 4.19 -10.18
C ARG A 75 17.44 4.86 -10.09
N SER A 76 17.85 5.24 -8.88
CA SER A 76 19.15 5.86 -8.61
C SER A 76 20.30 4.94 -8.98
N LEU A 77 20.25 3.68 -8.54
CA LEU A 77 21.27 2.69 -8.85
C LEU A 77 21.36 2.38 -10.36
N LYS A 78 20.22 2.28 -11.05
CA LYS A 78 20.19 2.14 -12.53
C LYS A 78 20.80 3.33 -13.26
N ALA A 79 20.72 4.52 -12.67
CA ALA A 79 21.35 5.73 -13.19
C ALA A 79 22.83 5.87 -12.78
N GLY A 80 23.41 4.89 -12.08
CA GLY A 80 24.79 4.92 -11.59
C GLY A 80 25.00 5.91 -10.43
N LYS A 81 23.93 6.30 -9.73
CA LYS A 81 23.97 7.21 -8.58
C LYS A 81 23.72 6.43 -7.30
N GLU A 82 24.42 6.78 -6.22
CA GLU A 82 24.06 6.28 -4.90
C GLU A 82 22.75 6.94 -4.44
N PRO A 83 21.78 6.17 -3.91
CA PRO A 83 20.54 6.74 -3.36
C PRO A 83 20.86 7.61 -2.15
N ASP A 84 20.42 8.88 -2.17
CA ASP A 84 20.54 9.77 -1.03
C ASP A 84 19.38 9.54 -0.04
N LEU A 85 19.65 8.71 0.97
CA LEU A 85 18.71 8.35 2.03
C LEU A 85 18.30 9.53 2.93
N LEU A 86 19.02 10.65 2.88
CA LEU A 86 18.75 11.84 3.69
C LEU A 86 18.02 12.93 2.90
N SER A 87 17.86 12.75 1.59
CA SER A 87 17.10 13.68 0.77
C SER A 87 15.61 13.66 1.15
N PRO A 88 14.94 14.83 1.28
CA PRO A 88 13.51 14.86 1.54
C PRO A 88 12.73 14.18 0.40
N PHE A 89 11.86 13.23 0.73
CA PHE A 89 11.01 12.51 -0.24
C PHE A 89 10.16 13.44 -1.12
N ALA A 90 9.81 14.60 -0.60
CA ALA A 90 9.20 15.68 -1.35
C ALA A 90 9.86 17.00 -0.94
N ALA A 91 10.27 17.79 -1.92
CA ALA A 91 10.56 19.20 -1.68
C ALA A 91 9.24 19.89 -1.36
N THR A 92 8.86 19.95 -0.08
CA THR A 92 7.69 20.70 0.36
C THR A 92 7.98 22.18 0.18
N THR A 93 7.51 22.74 -0.93
CA THR A 93 7.55 24.18 -1.18
C THR A 93 6.25 24.78 -0.66
N GLU A 94 6.34 25.63 0.36
CA GLU A 94 5.18 26.34 0.89
C GLU A 94 4.88 27.55 -0.01
N ILE A 95 3.66 27.61 -0.54
CA ILE A 95 3.19 28.72 -1.39
C ILE A 95 2.04 29.42 -0.67
N ASN A 96 2.29 30.62 -0.14
CA ASN A 96 1.26 31.43 0.52
C ASN A 96 0.83 32.60 -0.36
N LEU A 97 -0.36 32.48 -0.97
CA LEU A 97 -0.95 33.50 -1.83
C LEU A 97 -1.94 34.42 -1.11
N HIS A 98 -2.20 34.19 0.18
CA HIS A 98 -3.25 34.87 0.95
C HIS A 98 -4.63 34.86 0.25
N ALA A 99 -4.90 33.81 -0.53
CA ALA A 99 -6.12 33.64 -1.30
C ALA A 99 -6.70 32.25 -1.04
N PRO A 100 -8.04 32.08 -1.10
CA PRO A 100 -8.67 30.78 -0.96
C PRO A 100 -8.30 29.87 -2.15
N ALA A 101 -7.52 28.82 -1.88
CA ALA A 101 -7.12 27.81 -2.86
C ALA A 101 -7.70 26.44 -2.47
N LEU A 102 -9.02 26.31 -2.52
CA LEU A 102 -9.76 25.09 -2.18
C LEU A 102 -10.78 24.76 -3.27
N LEU A 103 -11.11 23.48 -3.41
CA LEU A 103 -12.20 23.03 -4.27
C LEU A 103 -13.55 23.40 -3.63
N PRO A 104 -14.36 24.31 -4.23
CA PRO A 104 -15.61 24.74 -3.62
C PRO A 104 -16.65 23.61 -3.61
N ASP A 105 -17.51 23.62 -2.58
CA ASP A 105 -18.60 22.65 -2.45
C ASP A 105 -19.57 22.68 -3.64
N ALA A 106 -19.82 23.87 -4.20
CA ALA A 106 -20.65 24.05 -5.39
C ALA A 106 -20.08 23.41 -6.67
N TYR A 107 -18.77 23.12 -6.70
CA TYR A 107 -18.11 22.45 -7.83
C TYR A 107 -18.00 20.94 -7.62
N CYS A 108 -17.70 20.50 -6.39
CA CYS A 108 -17.65 19.09 -6.02
C CYS A 108 -18.24 18.92 -4.61
N GLY A 109 -19.50 18.49 -4.51
CA GLY A 109 -20.19 18.30 -3.23
C GLY A 109 -19.78 17.02 -2.50
N ASP A 110 -19.38 15.99 -3.24
CA ASP A 110 -18.91 14.74 -2.64
C ASP A 110 -17.51 14.91 -2.01
N VAL A 111 -17.42 14.59 -0.72
CA VAL A 111 -16.18 14.74 0.07
C VAL A 111 -15.12 13.71 -0.31
N GLN A 112 -15.52 12.48 -0.62
CA GLN A 112 -14.59 11.42 -0.99
C GLN A 112 -13.96 11.71 -2.35
N VAL A 113 -14.76 12.15 -3.32
CA VAL A 113 -14.26 12.56 -4.63
C VAL A 113 -13.29 13.74 -4.49
N ARG A 114 -13.63 14.74 -3.67
CA ARG A 114 -12.79 15.92 -3.44
C ARG A 114 -11.46 15.61 -2.77
N LEU A 115 -11.39 14.58 -1.93
CA LEU A 115 -10.15 14.11 -1.30
C LEU A 115 -9.28 13.28 -2.26
N SER A 116 -9.90 12.62 -3.24
CA SER A 116 -9.19 11.78 -4.22
C SER A 116 -8.58 12.54 -5.40
N LEU A 117 -9.02 13.79 -5.64
CA LEU A 117 -8.53 14.67 -6.71
C LEU A 117 -7.22 15.35 -6.32
#